data_AF-A0A5E8CH87-F1
#
_entry.id   AF-A0A5E8CH87-F1
#
_cell.length_a   1.000
_cell.length_b   1.000
_cell.length_c   1.000
_cell.angle_alpha   90.00
_cell.angle_beta   90.00
_cell.angle_gamma   90.00
#
_symmetry.space_group_name_H-M   'P 1'
#
loop_
_entity.id
_entity.type
_entity.pdbx_description
1 polymer ?
#
loop_
_entity_poly.entity_id
_entity_poly.type
_entity_poly.pdbx_seq_one_letter_code
_entity_poly.pdbx_strand_id
1 'polypeptide(L)'
;MYFCPKCKYILDLSKMDTFAVSNESNESKKKPLNNVSSIIKRIMNDDSLEDYSINIDLNTLEENSKYKKLEEEDRIKVYNAVSESLFLNKSSGSSGAGFICQNCGYSKDINHSLLLYSQDFSDSVEGKKYSPDDYKLIMHDYTLPRTRDYNCKNVNCITNDKKNEGKKEAVFFRAGNFDVTYVCTVCEFGWTF
;
A
#
# COMPACT_ATOMS: atom_id res chain seq x y z
N MET A 1 3.36 1.03 -1.27
CA MET A 1 1.98 1.55 -1.44
C MET A 1 1.33 0.83 -2.60
N TYR A 2 0.06 0.42 -2.44
CA TYR A 2 -0.70 -0.29 -3.47
C TYR A 2 -1.66 0.67 -4.18
N PHE A 3 -1.77 0.54 -5.50
CA PHE A 3 -2.60 1.41 -6.33
C PHE A 3 -3.72 0.63 -7.02
N CYS A 4 -4.88 1.26 -7.12
CA CYS A 4 -6.04 0.71 -7.78
C CYS A 4 -5.75 0.50 -9.28
N PRO A 5 -6.00 -0.69 -9.85
CA PRO A 5 -5.76 -0.95 -11.27
C PRO A 5 -6.70 -0.13 -12.17
N LYS A 6 -7.90 0.23 -11.68
CA LYS A 6 -8.93 0.96 -12.44
C LYS A 6 -8.67 2.47 -12.54
N CYS A 7 -8.40 3.12 -11.41
CA CYS A 7 -8.33 4.58 -11.36
C CYS A 7 -7.01 5.14 -10.80
N LYS A 8 -6.02 4.27 -10.54
CA LYS A 8 -4.68 4.62 -10.02
C LYS A 8 -4.68 5.33 -8.65
N TYR A 9 -5.81 5.39 -7.97
CA TYR A 9 -5.90 5.90 -6.60
C TYR A 9 -5.26 4.93 -5.60
N ILE A 10 -4.84 5.42 -4.44
CA ILE A 10 -4.26 4.59 -3.38
C ILE A 10 -5.33 3.64 -2.84
N LEU A 11 -4.94 2.39 -2.60
CA LEU A 11 -5.78 1.41 -1.94
C LEU A 11 -5.62 1.50 -0.43
N ASP A 12 -6.73 1.59 0.27
CA ASP A 12 -6.80 1.51 1.73
C ASP A 12 -6.92 0.06 2.18
N LEU A 13 -6.35 -0.24 3.34
CA LEU A 13 -6.52 -1.51 4.01
C LEU A 13 -7.76 -1.44 4.90
N SER A 14 -8.73 -2.32 4.63
CA SER A 14 -9.97 -2.39 5.40
C SER A 14 -10.17 -3.79 5.97
N LYS A 15 -10.69 -3.83 7.19
CA LYS A 15 -11.20 -5.06 7.79
C LYS A 15 -12.50 -5.42 7.07
N MET A 16 -12.56 -6.60 6.46
CA MET A 16 -13.82 -7.13 5.94
C MET A 16 -14.49 -7.84 7.10
N ASP A 17 -15.38 -7.14 7.79
CA ASP A 17 -16.13 -7.75 8.88
C ASP A 17 -17.09 -8.80 8.31
N THR A 18 -16.93 -10.04 8.79
CA THR A 18 -18.05 -10.96 8.85
C THR A 18 -19.06 -10.36 9.82
N PHE A 19 -20.23 -9.95 9.34
CA PHE A 19 -21.40 -10.07 10.20
C PHE A 19 -21.41 -11.52 10.67
N ALA A 20 -21.22 -11.72 11.97
CA ALA A 20 -21.39 -13.02 12.58
C ALA A 20 -22.81 -13.47 12.23
N VAL A 21 -22.93 -14.35 11.24
CA VAL A 21 -24.02 -15.29 11.19
C VAL A 21 -23.78 -16.13 12.43
N SER A 22 -24.44 -15.75 13.52
CA SER A 22 -24.72 -16.65 14.63
C SER A 22 -25.14 -17.97 13.99
N ASN A 23 -24.38 -19.02 14.28
CA ASN A 23 -24.69 -20.39 13.90
C ASN A 23 -26.09 -20.74 14.39
N GLU A 24 -27.11 -20.45 13.59
CA GLU A 24 -28.48 -20.91 13.70
C GLU A 24 -29.19 -20.53 12.39
N SER A 25 -29.12 -21.44 11.42
CA SER A 25 -30.20 -21.74 10.47
C SER A 25 -31.12 -20.59 10.06
N ASN A 26 -30.63 -19.57 9.36
CA ASN A 26 -31.48 -18.59 8.66
C ASN A 26 -30.81 -18.06 7.37
N GLU A 27 -30.28 -18.97 6.57
CA GLU A 27 -29.93 -18.70 5.16
C GLU A 27 -31.18 -18.50 4.27
N SER A 28 -32.34 -18.25 4.87
CA SER A 28 -33.60 -18.05 4.16
C SER A 28 -34.34 -16.85 4.74
N LYS A 29 -34.32 -15.74 3.99
CA LYS A 29 -35.38 -14.70 3.84
C LYS A 29 -34.88 -13.26 3.63
N LYS A 30 -33.61 -13.01 3.26
CA LYS A 30 -33.32 -11.68 2.68
C LYS A 30 -34.08 -11.54 1.38
N LYS A 31 -34.99 -10.56 1.30
CA LYS A 31 -35.83 -10.38 0.12
C LYS A 31 -34.98 -9.77 -0.99
N PRO A 32 -34.93 -10.36 -2.19
CA PRO A 32 -34.17 -9.78 -3.30
C PRO A 32 -34.82 -8.48 -3.75
N LEU A 33 -34.05 -7.39 -3.78
CA LEU A 33 -34.43 -6.11 -4.38
C LEU A 33 -33.72 -5.96 -5.72
N ASN A 34 -34.45 -6.25 -6.79
CA ASN A 34 -33.96 -6.13 -8.16
C ASN A 34 -34.45 -4.86 -8.85
N ASN A 35 -35.32 -4.08 -8.20
CA ASN A 35 -35.91 -2.88 -8.80
C ASN A 35 -35.33 -1.61 -8.17
N VAL A 36 -34.66 -0.80 -9.00
CA VAL A 36 -34.07 0.49 -8.62
C VAL A 36 -35.11 1.42 -7.98
N SER A 37 -36.35 1.39 -8.46
CA SER A 37 -37.43 2.25 -7.93
C SER A 37 -37.77 1.91 -6.47
N SER A 38 -37.73 0.63 -6.10
CA SER A 38 -38.02 0.21 -4.73
C SER A 38 -36.85 0.49 -3.79
N ILE A 39 -35.63 0.42 -4.29
CA ILE A 39 -34.43 0.75 -3.51
C ILE A 39 -34.41 2.24 -3.18
N ILE A 40 -34.60 3.10 -4.18
CA ILE A 40 -34.65 4.57 -3.98
C ILE A 40 -35.72 4.93 -2.96
N LYS A 41 -36.93 4.38 -3.07
CA LYS A 41 -38.03 4.69 -2.13
C LYS A 41 -37.70 4.30 -0.69
N ARG A 42 -37.01 3.18 -0.49
CA ARG A 42 -36.64 2.71 0.85
C ARG A 42 -35.55 3.58 1.47
N ILE A 43 -34.52 3.91 0.69
CA ILE A 43 -33.45 4.79 1.14
C ILE A 43 -33.98 6.19 1.47
N MET A 44 -34.90 6.72 0.66
CA MET A 44 -35.52 8.03 0.93
C MET A 44 -36.45 8.04 2.14
N ASN A 45 -36.93 6.87 2.57
CA ASN A 45 -37.77 6.73 3.76
C ASN A 45 -36.95 6.38 5.01
N ASP A 46 -35.62 6.36 4.93
CA ASP A 46 -34.70 5.87 5.98
C ASP A 46 -35.02 4.42 6.43
N ASP A 47 -35.57 3.59 5.54
CA ASP A 47 -35.77 2.16 5.82
C ASP A 47 -34.42 1.43 5.83
N SER A 48 -34.16 0.64 6.86
CA SER A 48 -32.99 -0.26 6.91
C SER A 48 -32.96 -1.23 5.72
N LEU A 49 -31.82 -1.32 5.05
CA LEU A 49 -31.56 -2.26 3.95
C LEU A 49 -31.02 -3.62 4.44
N GLU A 50 -30.88 -3.82 5.74
CA GLU A 50 -30.26 -5.01 6.34
C GLU A 50 -30.98 -6.32 5.96
N ASP A 51 -32.31 -6.24 5.81
CA ASP A 51 -33.20 -7.35 5.46
C ASP A 51 -33.24 -7.69 3.96
N TYR A 52 -32.55 -6.93 3.11
CA TYR A 52 -32.64 -7.05 1.66
C TYR A 52 -31.32 -7.43 1.02
N SER A 53 -31.38 -8.22 -0.05
CA SER A 53 -30.24 -8.46 -0.93
C SER A 53 -30.42 -7.61 -2.18
N ILE A 54 -29.60 -6.57 -2.32
CA ILE A 54 -29.57 -5.73 -3.52
C ILE A 54 -28.77 -6.44 -4.60
N ASN A 55 -29.42 -6.73 -5.73
CA ASN A 55 -28.83 -7.46 -6.84
C ASN A 55 -28.93 -6.61 -8.12
N ILE A 56 -28.37 -5.40 -8.06
CA ILE A 56 -28.39 -4.41 -9.14
C ILE A 56 -26.97 -3.90 -9.35
N ASP A 57 -26.54 -3.77 -10.61
CA ASP A 57 -25.24 -3.19 -10.94
C ASP A 57 -25.27 -1.65 -10.82
N LEU A 58 -24.18 -1.05 -10.36
CA LEU A 58 -24.07 0.42 -10.22
C LEU A 58 -24.34 1.15 -11.56
N ASN A 59 -23.92 0.59 -12.69
CA ASN A 59 -24.21 1.17 -14.01
C ASN A 59 -25.72 1.24 -14.28
N THR A 60 -26.47 0.20 -13.88
CA THR A 60 -27.94 0.17 -14.05
C THR A 60 -28.67 1.12 -13.11
N LEU A 61 -28.05 1.48 -11.97
CA LEU A 61 -28.54 2.55 -11.09
C LEU A 61 -28.36 3.91 -11.75
N GLU A 62 -27.17 4.20 -12.29
CA GLU A 62 -26.83 5.47 -12.94
C GLU A 62 -27.67 5.74 -14.19
N GLU A 63 -27.99 4.70 -14.96
CA GLU A 63 -28.82 4.82 -16.15
C GLU A 63 -30.31 5.03 -15.84
N ASN A 64 -30.75 4.80 -14.59
CA ASN A 64 -32.15 4.83 -14.22
C ASN A 64 -32.74 6.26 -14.24
N SER A 65 -33.86 6.42 -14.94
CA SER A 65 -34.53 7.73 -15.08
C SER A 65 -35.05 8.32 -13.76
N LYS A 66 -35.30 7.50 -12.72
CA LYS A 66 -35.69 7.99 -11.40
C LYS A 66 -34.49 8.43 -10.57
N TYR A 67 -33.36 7.74 -10.69
CA TYR A 67 -32.11 8.13 -10.04
C TYR A 67 -31.60 9.47 -10.59
N LYS A 68 -31.64 9.65 -11.92
CA LYS A 68 -31.25 10.91 -12.58
C LYS A 68 -32.12 12.11 -12.21
N LYS A 69 -33.34 11.89 -11.72
CA LYS A 69 -34.29 12.93 -11.30
C LYS A 69 -34.14 13.35 -9.83
N LEU A 70 -33.29 12.67 -9.06
CA LEU A 70 -33.01 13.05 -7.68
C LEU A 70 -32.09 14.27 -7.62
N GLU A 71 -32.24 15.04 -6.55
CA GLU A 71 -31.30 16.11 -6.18
C GLU A 71 -29.92 15.53 -5.89
N GLU A 72 -28.88 16.35 -6.03
CA GLU A 72 -27.49 15.90 -5.95
C GLU A 72 -27.15 15.20 -4.61
N GLU A 73 -27.62 15.76 -3.50
CA GLU A 73 -27.45 15.18 -2.16
C GLU A 73 -28.10 13.79 -2.03
N ASP A 74 -29.30 13.65 -2.58
CA ASP A 74 -30.09 12.41 -2.54
C ASP A 74 -29.49 11.32 -3.43
N ARG A 75 -28.91 11.71 -4.58
CA ARG A 75 -28.15 10.78 -5.43
C ARG A 75 -26.94 10.23 -4.68
N ILE A 76 -26.19 11.09 -3.99
CA ILE A 76 -25.01 10.67 -3.22
C ILE A 76 -25.41 9.68 -2.12
N LYS A 77 -26.49 9.97 -1.38
CA LYS A 77 -27.01 9.06 -0.35
C LYS A 77 -27.38 7.70 -0.93
N VAL A 78 -28.14 7.68 -2.02
CA VAL A 78 -28.56 6.43 -2.68
C VAL A 78 -27.37 5.65 -3.21
N TYR A 79 -26.44 6.33 -3.87
CA TYR A 79 -25.23 5.71 -4.42
C TYR A 79 -24.41 5.05 -3.32
N ASN A 80 -24.16 5.76 -2.22
CA ASN A 80 -23.39 5.25 -1.09
C ASN A 80 -24.08 4.03 -0.46
N ALA A 81 -25.37 4.13 -0.15
CA ALA A 81 -26.13 3.03 0.45
C ALA A 81 -26.18 1.77 -0.45
N VAL A 82 -26.36 1.96 -1.77
CA VAL A 82 -26.32 0.84 -2.73
C VAL A 82 -24.93 0.25 -2.84
N SER A 83 -23.89 1.08 -2.94
CA SER A 83 -22.50 0.62 -3.04
C SER A 83 -22.05 -0.17 -1.80
N GLU A 84 -22.45 0.27 -0.61
CA GLU A 84 -22.17 -0.39 0.65
C GLU A 84 -22.89 -1.73 0.75
N SER A 85 -24.17 -1.79 0.38
CA SER A 85 -24.93 -3.04 0.37
C SER A 85 -24.38 -4.09 -0.61
N LEU A 86 -23.91 -3.65 -1.78
CA LEU A 86 -23.27 -4.52 -2.78
C LEU A 86 -21.90 -5.02 -2.31
N PHE A 87 -21.19 -4.20 -1.54
CA PHE A 87 -19.92 -4.58 -0.91
C PHE A 87 -20.13 -5.69 0.11
N LEU A 88 -21.11 -5.52 1.03
CA LEU A 88 -21.45 -6.52 2.05
C LEU A 88 -21.92 -7.86 1.46
N ASN A 89 -22.62 -7.83 0.32
CA ASN A 89 -23.07 -9.05 -0.37
C ASN A 89 -21.94 -9.81 -1.08
N LYS A 90 -20.80 -9.17 -1.38
CA LYS A 90 -19.64 -9.82 -2.00
C LYS A 90 -18.66 -10.41 -0.97
N SER A 91 -18.69 -9.93 0.26
CA SER A 91 -17.84 -10.38 1.37
C SER A 91 -18.35 -11.63 2.10
N SER A 92 -19.44 -12.25 1.65
CA SER A 92 -20.05 -13.43 2.29
C SER A 92 -19.28 -14.74 2.00
N GLY A 93 -17.97 -14.77 2.30
CA GLY A 93 -17.13 -15.96 2.10
C GLY A 93 -15.85 -16.07 2.91
N SER A 94 -15.27 -14.99 3.45
CA SER A 94 -14.04 -15.11 4.26
C SER A 94 -13.85 -13.96 5.23
N SER A 95 -13.71 -14.27 6.52
CA SER A 95 -13.12 -13.36 7.51
C SER A 95 -11.70 -13.02 7.06
N GLY A 96 -11.41 -11.75 6.78
CA GLY A 96 -10.13 -11.34 6.21
C GLY A 96 -9.91 -9.83 6.14
N ALA A 97 -8.71 -9.44 5.70
CA ALA A 97 -8.39 -8.07 5.33
C ALA A 97 -8.38 -7.92 3.81
N GLY A 98 -8.86 -6.79 3.31
CA GLY A 98 -8.93 -6.51 1.88
C GLY A 98 -8.41 -5.11 1.56
N PHE A 99 -7.96 -4.92 0.33
CA PHE A 99 -7.68 -3.59 -0.21
C PHE A 99 -8.94 -3.00 -0.83
N ILE A 100 -9.24 -1.73 -0.53
CA ILE A 100 -10.39 -1.01 -1.06
C ILE A 100 -9.93 0.31 -1.68
N CYS A 101 -10.44 0.62 -2.87
CA CYS A 101 -10.29 1.92 -3.49
C CYS A 101 -11.46 2.82 -3.10
N GLN A 102 -11.22 3.86 -2.30
CA GLN A 102 -12.25 4.84 -1.93
C GLN A 102 -12.81 5.62 -3.13
N ASN A 103 -12.04 5.73 -4.21
CA ASN A 103 -12.44 6.51 -5.37
C ASN A 103 -13.42 5.77 -6.30
N CYS A 104 -13.30 4.45 -6.47
CA CYS A 104 -14.12 3.70 -7.43
C CYS A 104 -14.72 2.40 -6.91
N GLY A 105 -14.57 2.11 -5.61
CA GLY A 105 -15.11 0.90 -4.99
C GLY A 105 -14.46 -0.41 -5.43
N TYR A 106 -13.32 -0.37 -6.11
CA TYR A 106 -12.56 -1.59 -6.42
C TYR A 106 -12.08 -2.23 -5.12
N SER A 107 -12.40 -3.50 -4.90
CA SER A 107 -11.93 -4.30 -3.78
C SER A 107 -11.09 -5.49 -4.26
N LYS A 108 -10.10 -5.88 -3.45
CA LYS A 108 -9.26 -7.06 -3.67
C LYS A 108 -8.89 -7.70 -2.34
N ASP A 109 -9.15 -9.00 -2.22
CA ASP A 109 -8.82 -9.78 -1.03
C ASP A 109 -7.31 -10.03 -0.89
N ILE A 110 -6.84 -10.10 0.35
CA ILE A 110 -5.44 -10.40 0.68
C ILE A 110 -5.34 -11.91 0.97
N ASN A 111 -5.05 -12.68 -0.08
CA ASN A 111 -5.07 -14.15 -0.02
C ASN A 111 -3.73 -14.80 0.38
N HIS A 112 -2.66 -14.00 0.53
CA HIS A 112 -1.30 -14.49 0.84
C HIS A 112 -0.64 -13.61 1.92
N SER A 113 0.42 -14.14 2.55
CA SER A 113 1.23 -13.40 3.53
C SER A 113 1.89 -12.19 2.87
N LEU A 114 1.20 -11.06 2.94
CA LEU A 114 1.66 -9.78 2.43
C LEU A 114 2.19 -8.95 3.60
N LEU A 115 3.45 -8.53 3.54
CA LEU A 115 4.00 -7.60 4.53
C LEU A 115 3.30 -6.23 4.34
N LEU A 116 2.42 -5.87 5.27
CA LEU A 116 1.66 -4.63 5.24
C LEU A 116 2.47 -3.45 5.78
N TYR A 117 3.23 -3.72 6.84
CA TYR A 117 4.04 -2.74 7.54
C TYR A 117 5.17 -3.48 8.27
N SER A 118 6.37 -2.92 8.21
CA SER A 118 7.50 -3.32 9.04
C SER A 118 8.13 -2.07 9.62
N GLN A 119 8.43 -2.12 10.90
CA GLN A 119 9.21 -1.09 11.59
C GLN A 119 10.36 -1.78 12.29
N ASP A 120 11.57 -1.46 11.85
CA ASP A 120 12.77 -1.91 12.52
C ASP A 120 13.08 -0.90 13.64
N PHE A 121 12.97 -1.36 14.89
CA PHE A 121 13.36 -0.60 16.08
C PHE A 121 14.82 -0.86 16.47
N SER A 122 15.60 -1.51 15.61
CA SER A 122 17.04 -1.75 15.80
C SER A 122 17.83 -0.46 15.57
N ASP A 123 17.54 0.60 16.32
CA ASP A 123 18.46 1.70 16.59
C ASP A 123 19.42 1.33 17.75
N SER A 124 19.33 0.11 18.28
CA SER A 124 20.22 -0.43 19.29
C SER A 124 21.55 -0.87 18.68
N VAL A 125 22.50 0.07 18.57
CA VAL A 125 23.96 -0.16 18.62
C VAL A 125 24.60 -0.95 17.44
N GLU A 126 23.84 -1.71 16.67
CA GLU A 126 24.34 -2.38 15.46
C GLU A 126 24.34 -1.39 14.28
N GLY A 127 25.47 -0.70 14.13
CA GLY A 127 25.92 0.07 12.96
C GLY A 127 24.85 0.61 12.02
N LYS A 128 24.67 1.95 12.03
CA LYS A 128 23.85 2.67 11.04
C LYS A 128 24.13 2.12 9.63
N LYS A 129 23.13 1.49 9.02
CA LYS A 129 23.24 1.01 7.63
C LYS A 129 23.20 2.22 6.71
N TYR A 130 24.33 2.51 6.08
CA TYR A 130 24.43 3.58 5.10
C TYR A 130 23.87 3.11 3.76
N SER A 131 22.97 3.92 3.20
CA SER A 131 22.49 3.75 1.84
C SER A 131 23.57 4.22 0.83
N PRO A 132 23.48 3.82 -0.44
CA PRO A 132 24.36 4.35 -1.49
C PRO A 132 24.35 5.88 -1.60
N ASP A 133 23.22 6.52 -1.31
CA ASP A 133 23.12 7.98 -1.35
C ASP A 133 23.81 8.64 -0.16
N ASP A 134 23.84 7.99 1.00
CA ASP A 134 24.63 8.48 2.14
C ASP A 134 26.13 8.51 1.81
N TYR A 135 26.63 7.49 1.10
CA TYR A 135 28.03 7.43 0.68
C TYR A 135 28.43 8.58 -0.25
N LYS A 136 27.51 9.03 -1.12
CA LYS A 136 27.72 10.22 -1.95
C LYS A 136 27.83 11.50 -1.12
N LEU A 137 27.12 11.60 -0.01
CA LEU A 137 27.26 12.75 0.88
C LEU A 137 28.59 12.68 1.64
N ILE A 138 28.93 11.50 2.14
CA ILE A 138 30.16 11.24 2.92
C ILE A 138 31.42 11.49 2.10
N MET A 139 31.46 11.10 0.83
CA MET A 139 32.65 11.32 -0.02
C MET A 139 32.98 12.81 -0.23
N HIS A 140 31.98 13.69 -0.08
CA HIS A 140 32.13 15.14 -0.21
C HIS A 140 32.44 15.84 1.11
N ASP A 141 32.50 15.10 2.22
CA ASP A 141 32.96 15.62 3.49
C ASP A 141 34.50 15.73 3.47
N TYR A 142 34.99 16.97 3.54
CA TYR A 142 36.43 17.27 3.58
C TYR A 142 37.03 17.18 4.98
N THR A 143 36.21 16.99 6.01
CA THR A 143 36.67 16.81 7.39
C THR A 143 37.03 15.35 7.70
N LEU A 144 36.54 14.41 6.88
CA LEU A 144 36.80 12.98 7.05
C LEU A 144 38.19 12.59 6.51
N PRO A 145 38.86 11.63 7.17
CA PRO A 145 40.16 11.17 6.73
C PRO A 145 40.06 10.38 5.43
N ARG A 146 41.12 10.45 4.64
CA ARG A 146 41.21 9.87 3.29
C ARG A 146 42.43 8.99 3.17
N THR A 147 42.31 7.92 2.39
CA THR A 147 43.42 7.01 2.10
C THR A 147 43.48 6.67 0.61
N ARG A 148 44.67 6.37 0.14
CA ARG A 148 44.90 5.72 -1.17
C ARG A 148 45.30 4.25 -1.02
N ASP A 149 45.62 3.83 0.20
CA ASP A 149 46.06 2.48 0.52
C ASP A 149 44.84 1.59 0.79
N TYR A 150 44.20 1.15 -0.27
CA TYR A 150 43.09 0.21 -0.22
C TYR A 150 42.94 -0.57 -1.54
N ASN A 151 42.19 -1.66 -1.47
CA ASN A 151 41.68 -2.39 -2.62
C ASN A 151 40.16 -2.32 -2.61
N CYS A 152 39.57 -1.75 -3.67
CA CYS A 152 38.13 -1.57 -3.75
C CYS A 152 37.44 -2.93 -3.84
N LYS A 153 36.40 -3.13 -3.02
CA LYS A 153 35.62 -4.38 -3.03
C LYS A 153 34.65 -4.47 -4.22
N ASN A 154 34.36 -3.36 -4.89
CA ASN A 154 33.66 -3.37 -6.16
C ASN A 154 34.62 -3.85 -7.27
N VAL A 155 34.39 -5.07 -7.78
CA VAL A 155 35.22 -5.71 -8.81
C VAL A 155 35.30 -4.87 -10.08
N ASN A 156 34.23 -4.16 -10.42
CA ASN A 156 34.14 -3.32 -11.63
C ASN A 156 34.78 -1.94 -11.47
N CYS A 157 35.41 -1.64 -10.33
CA CYS A 157 36.02 -0.34 -10.10
C CYS A 157 37.35 -0.20 -10.86
N ILE A 158 37.50 0.90 -11.61
CA ILE A 158 38.73 1.22 -12.37
C ILE A 158 39.97 1.33 -11.47
N THR A 159 39.80 1.57 -10.17
CA THR A 159 40.92 1.69 -9.21
C THR A 159 41.60 0.35 -8.93
N ASN A 160 40.97 -0.77 -9.30
CA ASN A 160 41.57 -2.10 -9.16
C ASN A 160 42.64 -2.35 -10.24
N ASP A 161 42.61 -1.60 -11.33
CA ASP A 161 43.66 -1.65 -12.35
C ASP A 161 44.90 -0.88 -11.89
N LYS A 162 46.07 -1.53 -11.96
CA LYS A 162 47.37 -0.91 -11.63
C LYS A 162 47.65 0.37 -12.44
N LYS A 163 47.09 0.49 -13.65
CA LYS A 163 47.24 1.70 -14.50
C LYS A 163 46.58 2.94 -13.90
N ASN A 164 45.60 2.77 -13.01
CA ASN A 164 44.81 3.85 -12.42
C ASN A 164 45.11 4.07 -10.93
N GLU A 165 46.28 3.63 -10.45
CA GLU A 165 46.66 3.74 -9.04
C GLU A 165 46.66 5.19 -8.54
N GLY A 166 47.02 6.16 -9.39
CA GLY A 166 46.94 7.59 -9.06
C GLY A 166 45.53 8.14 -8.83
N LYS A 167 44.49 7.39 -9.22
CA LYS A 167 43.07 7.73 -8.99
C LYS A 167 42.49 7.06 -7.74
N LYS A 168 43.29 6.26 -7.02
CA LYS A 168 42.84 5.64 -5.77
C LYS A 168 42.63 6.72 -4.71
N GLU A 169 41.40 6.80 -4.23
CA GLU A 169 41.06 7.59 -3.06
C GLU A 169 39.78 7.00 -2.43
N ALA A 170 39.82 6.85 -1.12
CA ALA A 170 38.67 6.45 -0.32
C ALA A 170 38.58 7.31 0.93
N VAL A 171 37.36 7.68 1.29
CA VAL A 171 37.05 8.26 2.60
C VAL A 171 36.79 7.10 3.57
N PHE A 172 37.26 7.21 4.82
CA PHE A 172 36.95 6.20 5.83
C PHE A 172 36.51 6.82 7.14
N PHE A 173 35.62 6.13 7.86
CA PHE A 173 35.04 6.60 9.10
C PHE A 173 34.49 5.42 9.93
N ARG A 174 34.10 5.68 11.17
CA ARG A 174 33.52 4.67 12.07
C ARG A 174 32.00 4.78 12.11
N ALA A 175 31.32 3.69 11.83
CA ALA A 175 29.87 3.60 11.73
C ALA A 175 29.24 3.12 13.05
N GLY A 176 29.29 3.95 14.08
CA GLY A 176 28.74 3.65 15.42
C GLY A 176 29.61 2.67 16.24
N ASN A 177 29.97 1.53 15.66
CA ASN A 177 30.91 0.57 16.25
C ASN A 177 32.38 0.91 15.94
N PHE A 178 33.31 0.07 16.41
CA PHE A 178 34.74 0.20 16.09
C PHE A 178 35.07 -0.21 14.65
N ASP A 179 34.11 -0.76 13.92
CA ASP A 179 34.24 -1.14 12.52
C ASP A 179 34.52 0.08 11.64
N VAL A 180 35.42 -0.11 10.67
CA VAL A 180 35.84 0.98 9.78
C VAL A 180 35.16 0.80 8.43
N THR A 181 34.31 1.76 8.10
CA THR A 181 33.68 1.84 6.78
C THR A 181 34.54 2.68 5.86
N TYR A 182 34.83 2.14 4.67
CA TYR A 182 35.52 2.81 3.57
C TYR A 182 34.52 3.10 2.47
N VAL A 183 34.67 4.24 1.80
CA VAL A 183 33.87 4.66 0.65
C VAL A 183 34.82 5.06 -0.46
N CYS A 184 34.80 4.33 -1.58
CA CYS A 184 35.63 4.68 -2.73
C CYS A 184 35.09 5.94 -3.42
N THR A 185 35.95 6.94 -3.64
CA THR A 185 35.52 8.20 -4.26
C THR A 185 35.26 8.10 -5.77
N VAL A 186 35.63 6.97 -6.39
CA VAL A 186 35.54 6.76 -7.84
C VAL A 186 34.30 5.99 -8.26
N CYS A 187 33.89 4.98 -7.47
CA CYS A 187 32.72 4.16 -7.77
C CYS A 187 31.62 4.25 -6.72
N GLU A 188 31.79 5.11 -5.70
CA GLU A 188 30.80 5.38 -4.64
C GLU A 188 30.42 4.14 -3.81
N PHE A 189 31.18 3.06 -3.94
CA PHE A 189 30.93 1.82 -3.24
C PHE A 189 31.51 1.90 -1.83
N GLY A 190 30.65 1.69 -0.82
CA GLY A 190 31.03 1.60 0.58
C GLY A 190 31.15 0.15 1.07
N TRP A 191 32.15 -0.14 1.89
CA TRP A 191 32.32 -1.45 2.54
C TRP A 191 32.92 -1.30 3.94
N THR A 192 32.59 -2.23 4.84
CA THR A 192 33.02 -2.22 6.23
C THR A 192 33.98 -3.38 6.51
N PHE A 193 34.99 -3.11 7.35
CA PHE A 193 35.94 -4.09 7.89
C PHE A 193 35.82 -4.18 9.41
#